data_AF-A0A435UU53-F1
#
_entry.id   AF-A0A435UU53-F1
#
_cell.length_a   1.000
_cell.length_b   1.000
_cell.length_c   1.000
_cell.angle_alpha   90.00
_cell.angle_beta   90.00
_cell.angle_gamma   90.00
#
_symmetry.space_group_name_H-M   'P 1'
#
loop_
_entity.id
_entity.type
_entity.pdbx_description
1 polymer ?
#
loop_
_entity_poly.entity_id
_entity_poly.type
_entity_poly.pdbx_seq_one_letter_code
_entity_poly.pdbx_strand_id
1 'polypeptide(L)'
;GFVLGWCAEAKVLETVPARRIEADWIRARSLRNGVISTLVEKKKRAGTPMAGAKVLLKSLALLAASPFRGLIRLARTRSPAIAIYPVHVALGRVLAEFGYANEQYRQPEKN
;
A
#
# COMPACT_ATOMS: atom_id res chain seq x y z
N GLY A 1 35.14 -3.93 15.80
CA GLY A 1 34.20 -4.37 14.75
C GLY A 1 32.79 -4.40 15.30
N PHE A 2 31.76 -4.21 14.46
CA PHE A 2 30.37 -4.37 14.87
C PHE A 2 29.97 -5.84 14.87
N VAL A 3 29.17 -6.24 15.86
CA VAL A 3 28.55 -7.58 15.94
C VAL A 3 27.06 -7.40 15.74
N LEU A 4 26.50 -8.10 14.75
CA LEU A 4 25.06 -8.07 14.51
C LEU A 4 24.36 -9.03 15.48
N GLY A 5 23.53 -8.49 16.36
CA GLY A 5 22.61 -9.27 17.18
C GLY A 5 21.24 -9.33 16.51
N TRP A 6 20.74 -10.53 16.26
CA TRP A 6 19.36 -10.74 15.80
C TRP A 6 18.59 -11.50 16.87
N CYS A 7 17.39 -11.01 17.18
CA CYS A 7 16.45 -11.64 18.10
C CYS A 7 15.05 -11.41 17.56
N ALA A 8 14.26 -12.48 17.41
CA ALA A 8 12.92 -12.42 16.86
C ALA A 8 11.94 -11.72 17.81
N GLU A 9 12.21 -11.81 19.11
CA GLU A 9 11.39 -11.32 20.21
C GLU A 9 11.70 -9.86 20.59
N ALA A 10 12.74 -9.28 19.99
CA ALA A 10 13.16 -7.92 20.29
C ALA A 10 12.02 -6.93 19.97
N LYS A 11 11.57 -6.20 20.99
CA LYS A 11 10.54 -5.16 20.82
C LYS A 11 11.14 -3.96 20.10
N VAL A 12 10.56 -3.60 18.96
CA VAL A 12 10.90 -2.36 18.25
C VAL A 12 10.04 -1.24 18.80
N LEU A 13 10.69 -0.24 19.40
CA LEU A 13 10.06 0.99 19.87
C LEU A 13 10.41 2.09 18.87
N GLU A 14 9.39 2.59 18.16
CA GLU A 14 9.56 3.68 17.19
C GLU A 14 8.64 4.84 17.57
N THR A 15 9.21 6.05 17.64
CA THR A 15 8.43 7.27 17.82
C THR A 15 7.77 7.63 16.49
N VAL A 16 6.44 7.51 16.42
CA VAL A 16 5.66 7.86 15.23
C VAL A 16 5.08 9.28 15.40
N PRO A 17 5.31 10.21 14.46
CA PRO A 17 4.69 11.53 14.49
C PRO A 17 3.16 11.46 14.51
N ALA A 18 2.51 12.36 15.25
CA ALA A 18 1.05 12.43 15.34
C ALA A 18 0.37 12.52 13.96
N ARG A 19 0.99 13.22 13.00
CA ARG A 19 0.47 13.32 11.63
C ARG A 19 0.32 11.97 10.93
N ARG A 20 1.18 10.99 11.23
CA ARG A 20 1.21 9.68 10.54
C ARG A 20 0.14 8.70 11.03
N ILE A 21 -0.53 9.02 12.13
CA ILE A 21 -1.65 8.24 12.65
C ILE A 21 -3.00 8.82 12.18
N GLU A 22 -3.00 9.95 11.47
CA GLU A 22 -4.22 10.58 10.96
C GLU A 22 -4.79 9.81 9.76
N ALA A 23 -6.12 9.78 9.67
CA ALA A 23 -6.82 8.94 8.69
C ALA A 23 -6.54 9.34 7.23
N ASP A 24 -6.43 10.64 6.95
CA ASP A 24 -6.11 11.15 5.61
C ASP A 24 -4.66 10.81 5.22
N TRP A 25 -3.72 10.89 6.15
CA TRP A 25 -2.33 10.47 5.96
C TRP A 25 -2.25 8.96 5.65
N ILE A 26 -2.92 8.13 6.46
CA ILE A 26 -2.96 6.67 6.27
C ILE A 26 -3.58 6.32 4.91
N ARG A 27 -4.66 7.01 4.52
CA ARG A 27 -5.29 6.86 3.20
C ARG A 27 -4.32 7.22 2.08
N ALA A 28 -3.69 8.38 2.15
CA ALA A 28 -2.70 8.83 1.16
C ALA A 28 -1.55 7.81 1.02
N ARG A 29 -1.04 7.32 2.15
CA ARG A 29 0.03 6.30 2.19
C ARG A 29 -0.39 4.99 1.56
N SER A 30 -1.61 4.56 1.81
CA SER A 30 -2.17 3.32 1.26
C SER A 30 -2.37 3.41 -0.25
N LEU A 31 -2.91 4.54 -0.75
CA LEU A 31 -3.03 4.80 -2.19
C LEU A 31 -1.64 4.80 -2.86
N ARG A 32 -0.66 5.50 -2.26
CA ARG A 32 0.72 5.53 -2.75
C ARG A 32 1.35 4.14 -2.83
N ASN A 33 1.12 3.29 -1.83
CA ASN A 33 1.60 1.90 -1.86
C ASN A 33 0.99 1.12 -3.03
N GLY A 34 -0.28 1.36 -3.35
CA GLY A 34 -0.92 0.85 -4.55
C GLY A 34 -0.20 1.26 -5.82
N VAL A 35 0.05 2.57 -5.98
CA VAL A 35 0.77 3.13 -7.13
C VAL A 35 2.16 2.51 -7.29
N ILE A 36 2.96 2.48 -6.21
CA ILE A 36 4.30 1.89 -6.21
C ILE A 36 4.23 0.42 -6.64
N SER A 37 3.28 -0.34 -6.10
CA SER A 37 3.12 -1.76 -6.44
C SER A 37 2.79 -1.97 -7.92
N THR A 38 2.01 -1.08 -8.53
CA THR A 38 1.72 -1.10 -9.97
C THR A 38 2.97 -0.77 -10.79
N LEU A 39 3.72 0.28 -10.42
CA LEU A 39 4.95 0.69 -11.12
C LEU A 39 6.03 -0.40 -11.08
N VAL A 40 6.25 -1.00 -9.91
CA VAL A 40 7.19 -2.14 -9.75
C VAL A 40 6.75 -3.32 -10.62
N GLU A 41 5.45 -3.62 -10.68
CA GLU A 41 4.96 -4.72 -11.50
C GLU A 41 5.06 -4.44 -13.01
N LYS A 42 4.77 -3.21 -13.45
CA LYS A 42 4.99 -2.78 -14.84
C LYS A 42 6.45 -2.94 -15.23
N LYS A 43 7.38 -2.48 -14.38
CA LYS A 43 8.83 -2.65 -14.59
C LYS A 43 9.20 -4.14 -14.65
N LYS A 44 8.70 -4.97 -13.74
CA LYS A 44 8.97 -6.42 -13.71
C LYS A 44 8.47 -7.14 -14.97
N ARG A 45 7.35 -6.69 -15.56
CA ARG A 45 6.73 -7.32 -16.73
C ARG A 45 7.13 -6.69 -18.06
N ALA A 46 8.04 -5.71 -18.05
CA ALA A 46 8.56 -5.09 -19.26
C ALA A 46 9.11 -6.17 -20.21
N GLY A 47 8.77 -6.07 -21.50
CA GLY A 47 9.17 -7.07 -22.50
C GLY A 47 8.31 -8.34 -22.57
N THR A 48 7.29 -8.50 -21.71
CA THR A 48 6.37 -9.65 -21.79
C THR A 48 5.13 -9.33 -22.64
N PRO A 49 4.57 -10.31 -23.38
CA PRO A 49 3.35 -10.10 -24.14
C PRO A 49 2.20 -9.63 -23.25
N MET A 50 1.49 -8.60 -23.70
CA MET A 50 0.33 -8.01 -23.02
C MET A 50 0.62 -7.57 -21.58
N ALA A 51 1.84 -7.12 -21.28
CA ALA A 51 2.26 -6.71 -19.93
C ALA A 51 1.27 -5.74 -19.28
N GLY A 52 0.85 -4.69 -19.98
CA GLY A 52 -0.11 -3.69 -19.47
C GLY A 52 -1.46 -4.30 -19.10
N ALA A 53 -2.06 -5.10 -20.00
CA ALA A 53 -3.34 -5.76 -19.75
C ALA A 53 -3.26 -6.70 -18.54
N LYS A 54 -2.16 -7.46 -18.39
CA LYS A 54 -1.94 -8.33 -17.23
C LYS A 54 -1.90 -7.54 -15.92
N VAL A 55 -1.25 -6.38 -15.89
CA VAL A 55 -1.20 -5.52 -14.70
C VAL A 55 -2.58 -4.94 -14.39
N LEU A 56 -3.28 -4.42 -15.40
CA LEU A 56 -4.64 -3.86 -15.24
C LEU A 56 -5.62 -4.92 -14.72
N LEU A 57 -5.70 -6.08 -15.37
CA LEU A 57 -6.59 -7.17 -14.96
C LEU A 57 -6.32 -7.61 -13.52
N LYS A 58 -5.04 -7.74 -13.13
CA LYS A 58 -4.67 -8.06 -11.75
C LYS A 58 -5.11 -6.96 -10.78
N SER A 59 -4.93 -5.69 -11.14
CA SER A 59 -5.34 -4.56 -10.30
C SER A 59 -6.86 -4.53 -10.11
N LEU A 60 -7.64 -4.80 -11.16
CA LEU A 60 -9.10 -4.93 -11.08
C LEU A 60 -9.53 -6.13 -10.24
N ALA A 61 -8.89 -7.30 -10.42
CA ALA A 61 -9.16 -8.49 -9.60
C ALA A 61 -8.86 -8.24 -8.12
N LEU A 62 -7.77 -7.52 -7.82
CA LEU A 62 -7.44 -7.12 -6.45
C LEU A 62 -8.46 -6.13 -5.87
N LEU A 63 -8.97 -5.21 -6.67
CA LEU A 63 -10.02 -4.27 -6.26
C LEU A 63 -11.31 -5.01 -5.93
N ALA A 64 -11.77 -5.90 -6.81
CA ALA A 64 -12.96 -6.72 -6.58
C ALA A 64 -12.82 -7.59 -5.31
N ALA A 65 -11.63 -8.16 -5.05
CA ALA A 65 -11.37 -8.96 -3.86
C ALA A 65 -11.16 -8.12 -2.58
N SER A 66 -10.95 -6.81 -2.69
CA SER A 66 -10.52 -5.97 -1.56
C SER A 66 -11.57 -5.79 -0.45
N PRO A 67 -12.89 -5.64 -0.72
CA PRO A 67 -13.89 -5.52 0.35
C PRO A 67 -13.97 -6.80 1.18
N PHE A 68 -13.96 -7.97 0.52
CA PHE A 68 -13.96 -9.27 1.20
C PHE A 68 -12.72 -9.44 2.09
N ARG A 69 -11.52 -9.11 1.56
CA ARG A 69 -10.29 -9.11 2.37
C ARG A 69 -10.35 -8.11 3.53
N GLY A 70 -10.99 -6.97 3.33
CA GLY A 70 -11.22 -5.97 4.36
C GLY A 70 -12.11 -6.48 5.48
N LEU A 71 -13.21 -7.16 5.15
CA LEU A 71 -14.11 -7.78 6.11
C LEU A 71 -13.41 -8.87 6.95
N ILE A 72 -12.61 -9.73 6.32
CA ILE A 72 -11.80 -10.72 7.04
C ILE A 72 -10.86 -10.04 8.04
N ARG A 73 -10.19 -8.94 7.63
CA ARG A 73 -9.29 -8.18 8.50
C ARG A 73 -10.04 -7.50 9.63
N LEU A 74 -11.23 -6.96 9.36
CA LEU A 74 -12.08 -6.36 10.38
C LEU A 74 -12.45 -7.40 11.45
N ALA A 75 -12.89 -8.59 11.03
CA ALA A 75 -13.24 -9.67 11.95
C ALA A 75 -12.07 -10.11 12.83
N ARG A 76 -10.85 -10.15 12.28
CA ARG A 76 -9.64 -10.59 13.01
C ARG A 76 -9.04 -9.53 13.93
N THR A 77 -9.05 -8.27 13.52
CA THR A 77 -8.31 -7.19 14.20
C THR A 77 -9.20 -6.20 14.93
N ARG A 78 -10.50 -6.18 14.61
CA ARG A 78 -11.48 -5.16 15.07
C ARG A 78 -11.06 -3.72 14.78
N SER A 79 -10.16 -3.50 13.81
CA SER A 79 -9.65 -2.19 13.44
C SER A 79 -10.17 -1.76 12.05
N PRO A 80 -11.00 -0.71 11.96
CA PRO A 80 -11.46 -0.16 10.69
C PRO A 80 -10.31 0.32 9.80
N ALA A 81 -9.26 0.92 10.40
CA ALA A 81 -8.08 1.39 9.67
C ALA A 81 -7.34 0.24 8.96
N ILE A 82 -7.22 -0.92 9.62
CA ILE A 82 -6.61 -2.12 9.02
C ILE A 82 -7.54 -2.74 7.97
N ALA A 83 -8.86 -2.71 8.21
CA ALA A 83 -9.87 -3.27 7.33
C ALA A 83 -9.96 -2.53 5.98
N ILE A 84 -9.86 -1.20 5.98
CA ILE A 84 -9.98 -0.40 4.75
C ILE A 84 -8.69 -0.38 3.92
N TYR A 85 -7.55 -0.74 4.51
CA TYR A 85 -6.24 -0.72 3.85
C TYR A 85 -6.19 -1.46 2.49
N PRO A 86 -6.69 -2.71 2.35
CA PRO A 86 -6.66 -3.42 1.06
C PRO A 86 -7.42 -2.68 -0.04
N VAL A 87 -8.50 -1.96 0.31
CA VAL A 87 -9.32 -1.19 -0.62
C VAL A 87 -8.53 0.00 -1.14
N HIS A 88 -7.94 0.80 -0.26
CA HIS A 88 -7.10 1.93 -0.67
C HIS A 88 -5.89 1.51 -1.50
N VAL A 89 -5.22 0.40 -1.15
CA VAL A 89 -4.12 -0.12 -1.97
C VAL A 89 -4.62 -0.52 -3.36
N ALA A 90 -5.73 -1.24 -3.46
CA ALA A 90 -6.27 -1.66 -4.75
C ALA A 90 -6.74 -0.47 -5.61
N LEU A 91 -7.36 0.54 -4.99
CA LEU A 91 -7.70 1.79 -5.66
C LEU A 91 -6.44 2.50 -6.19
N GLY A 92 -5.40 2.64 -5.36
CA GLY A 92 -4.13 3.24 -5.78
C GLY A 92 -3.49 2.50 -6.96
N ARG A 93 -3.63 1.17 -7.02
CA ARG A 93 -3.15 0.37 -8.15
C ARG A 93 -3.87 0.69 -9.45
N VAL A 94 -5.21 0.84 -9.40
CA VAL A 94 -6.04 1.19 -10.56
C VAL A 94 -5.78 2.63 -11.01
N LEU A 95 -5.71 3.58 -10.07
CA LEU A 95 -5.41 4.98 -10.37
C LEU A 95 -4.05 5.16 -11.06
N ALA A 96 -3.06 4.33 -10.74
CA ALA A 96 -1.75 4.34 -11.41
C ALA A 96 -1.81 3.96 -12.90
N GLU A 97 -2.87 3.27 -13.35
CA GLU A 97 -3.11 3.02 -14.78
C GLU A 97 -3.52 4.30 -15.52
N PHE A 98 -4.07 5.28 -14.80
CA PHE A 98 -4.50 6.58 -15.31
C PHE A 98 -3.52 7.72 -14.97
N GLY A 99 -2.27 7.39 -14.63
CA GLY A 99 -1.21 8.38 -14.39
C GLY A 99 -1.23 9.04 -13.00
N TYR A 100 -2.07 8.60 -12.07
CA TYR A 100 -2.05 9.12 -10.71
C TYR A 100 -0.74 8.74 -9.99
N ALA A 101 -0.04 9.76 -9.49
CA ALA A 101 1.14 9.61 -8.64
C ALA A 101 0.94 10.40 -7.34
N ASN A 102 0.99 9.73 -6.20
CA ASN A 102 0.92 10.39 -4.91
C ASN A 102 2.31 10.81 -4.42
N GLU A 103 2.57 12.11 -4.42
CA GLU A 103 3.81 12.74 -3.97
C GLU A 103 3.79 13.05 -2.47
N GLN A 104 3.36 12.09 -1.66
CA GLN A 104 3.16 12.28 -0.22
C GLN A 104 4.36 12.91 0.52
N TYR A 105 5.60 12.64 0.08
CA TYR A 105 6.82 13.18 0.70
C TYR A 105 7.28 14.54 0.16
N ARG A 106 6.59 15.12 -0.82
CA ARG A 106 7.00 16.40 -1.41
C ARG A 106 6.70 17.59 -0.52
N GLN A 107 5.69 17.46 0.34
CA GLN A 107 5.23 18.51 1.25
C GLN A 107 5.48 18.07 2.70
N PRO A 108 6.51 18.60 3.37
CA PRO A 108 6.90 18.19 4.72
C PRO A 108 5.77 18.40 5.74
N GLU A 109 4.97 19.45 5.58
CA GLU A 109 3.78 19.74 6.39
C GLU A 109 2.70 18.65 6.32
N LYS A 110 2.76 17.76 5.32
CA LYS A 110 1.84 16.63 5.17
C LYS A 110 2.39 15.32 5.74
N ASN A 111 3.54 15.28 6.43
CA ASN A 111 4.23 14.03 6.83
C ASN A 111 4.54 13.80 8.31
#